data_AF-K1TDE7-F1
#
_entry.id   AF-K1TDE7-F1
#
_cell.length_a   1.000
_cell.length_b   1.000
_cell.length_c   1.000
_cell.angle_alpha   90.00
_cell.angle_beta   90.00
_cell.angle_gamma   90.00
#
_symmetry.space_group_name_H-M   'P 1'
#
loop_
_entity.id
_entity.type
_entity.pdbx_description
1 polymer ?
#
loop_
_entity_poly.entity_id
_entity_poly.type
_entity_poly.pdbx_seq_one_letter_code
_entity_poly.pdbx_strand_id
1 'polypeptide(L)'
;MQHLSEIVEEARKKGKKRLAVAYGQDAHTLAAVYAAYKEGLVEPILFGDPKIIEQVCKEENIDCNIFKIIPESNDVKCVNLAVNAVVTGEADVLMKGLVSTDKYMRGILNK
;
A
#
# COMPACT_ATOMS: atom_id res chain seq x y z
N MET A 1 -29.13 -10.29 -3.58
CA MET A 1 -27.82 -10.34 -4.28
C MET A 1 -27.02 -9.23 -3.63
N GLN A 2 -25.98 -9.55 -2.85
CA GLN A 2 -25.17 -8.50 -2.21
C GLN A 2 -24.47 -7.72 -3.32
N HIS A 3 -24.79 -6.43 -3.45
CA HIS A 3 -24.10 -5.58 -4.42
C HIS A 3 -22.73 -5.21 -3.85
N LEU A 4 -21.70 -5.22 -4.70
CA LEU A 4 -20.33 -4.84 -4.32
C LEU A 4 -20.27 -3.45 -3.65
N SER A 5 -21.21 -2.57 -4.00
CA SER A 5 -21.38 -1.25 -3.39
C SER A 5 -21.67 -1.28 -1.89
N GLU A 6 -22.44 -2.25 -1.39
CA GLU A 6 -22.78 -2.36 0.03
C GLU A 6 -21.53 -2.64 0.88
N ILE A 7 -20.60 -3.46 0.35
CA ILE A 7 -19.32 -3.78 1.03
C ILE A 7 -18.46 -2.52 1.17
N VAL A 8 -18.40 -1.70 0.12
CA VAL A 8 -17.64 -0.44 0.12
C VAL A 8 -18.24 0.56 1.10
N GLU A 9 -19.56 0.69 1.16
CA GLU A 9 -20.23 1.56 2.12
C GLU A 9 -19.97 1.15 3.58
N GLU A 10 -20.05 -0.15 3.88
CA GLU A 10 -19.74 -0.65 5.22
C GLU A 10 -18.26 -0.46 5.60
N ALA A 11 -17.33 -0.60 4.65
CA ALA A 11 -15.93 -0.31 4.87
C ALA A 11 -15.70 1.18 5.21
N ARG A 12 -16.37 2.11 4.49
CA ARG A 12 -16.29 3.55 4.79
C ARG A 12 -16.79 3.89 6.20
N LYS A 13 -17.87 3.25 6.66
CA LYS A 13 -18.41 3.46 8.03
C LYS A 13 -17.43 3.09 9.13
N LYS A 14 -16.51 2.14 8.87
CA LYS A 14 -15.48 1.70 9.83
C LYS A 14 -14.26 2.61 9.88
N GLY A 15 -14.24 3.67 9.08
CA GLY A 15 -13.16 4.65 8.99
C GLY A 15 -11.98 4.16 8.14
N LYS A 16 -11.09 5.11 7.83
CA LYS A 16 -9.89 4.85 7.03
C LYS A 16 -8.96 3.88 7.76
N LYS A 17 -8.31 2.99 7.00
CA LYS A 17 -7.25 2.10 7.50
C LYS A 17 -5.90 2.52 6.95
N ARG A 18 -4.88 2.50 7.80
CA ARG A 18 -3.49 2.76 7.39
C ARG A 18 -2.99 1.54 6.61
N LEU A 19 -2.76 1.73 5.32
CA LEU A 19 -2.42 0.65 4.39
C LEU A 19 -0.92 0.67 4.12
N ALA A 20 -0.19 -0.33 4.63
CA ALA A 20 1.21 -0.55 4.32
C ALA A 20 1.36 -1.33 3.02
N VAL A 21 1.95 -0.71 2.00
CA VAL A 21 2.14 -1.34 0.68
C VAL A 21 3.62 -1.69 0.49
N ALA A 22 3.92 -2.98 0.53
CA ALA A 22 5.27 -3.48 0.35
C ALA A 22 5.72 -3.35 -1.11
N TYR A 23 6.77 -2.57 -1.36
CA TYR A 23 7.31 -2.32 -2.70
C TYR A 23 6.26 -1.79 -3.69
N GLY A 24 5.44 -0.84 -3.22
CA GLY A 24 4.33 -0.23 -3.95
C GLY A 24 4.80 0.88 -4.89
N GLN A 25 5.52 0.52 -5.95
CA GLN A 25 6.18 1.47 -6.85
C GLN A 25 5.87 1.23 -8.34
N ASP A 26 4.88 0.39 -8.65
CA ASP A 26 4.37 0.18 -10.01
C ASP A 26 3.04 0.91 -10.24
N ALA A 27 2.71 1.17 -11.51
CA ALA A 27 1.55 1.95 -11.92
C ALA A 27 0.22 1.36 -11.43
N HIS A 28 0.02 0.05 -11.59
CA HIS A 28 -1.23 -0.60 -11.20
C HIS A 28 -1.44 -0.54 -9.68
N THR A 29 -0.39 -0.79 -8.90
CA THR A 29 -0.45 -0.67 -7.43
C THR A 29 -0.77 0.76 -7.02
N LEU A 30 -0.04 1.75 -7.54
CA LEU A 30 -0.25 3.16 -7.18
C LEU A 30 -1.65 3.66 -7.56
N ALA A 31 -2.14 3.30 -8.74
CA ALA A 31 -3.49 3.65 -9.18
C ALA A 31 -4.57 3.02 -8.29
N ALA A 32 -4.43 1.75 -7.92
CA ALA A 32 -5.37 1.06 -7.02
C ALA A 32 -5.39 1.68 -5.63
N VAL A 33 -4.21 1.97 -5.07
CA VAL A 33 -4.08 2.60 -3.75
C VAL A 33 -4.65 4.02 -3.78
N TYR A 34 -4.41 4.78 -4.84
CA TYR A 34 -4.96 6.13 -5.01
C TYR A 34 -6.49 6.11 -5.14
N ALA A 35 -7.06 5.13 -5.87
CA ALA A 35 -8.50 4.96 -5.94
C ALA A 35 -9.10 4.68 -4.55
N ALA A 36 -8.51 3.75 -3.79
CA ALA A 36 -8.95 3.46 -2.43
C ALA A 36 -8.82 4.66 -1.48
N TYR A 37 -7.78 5.49 -1.64
CA TYR A 37 -7.63 6.74 -0.90
C TYR A 37 -8.74 7.74 -1.24
N LYS A 38 -9.04 7.96 -2.53
CA LYS A 38 -10.13 8.86 -2.98
C LYS A 38 -11.50 8.40 -2.50
N GLU A 39 -11.68 7.10 -2.32
CA GLU A 39 -12.88 6.52 -1.73
C GLU A 39 -12.95 6.67 -0.20
N GLY A 40 -11.90 7.17 0.45
CA GLY A 40 -11.84 7.34 1.88
C GLY A 40 -11.73 6.01 2.63
N LEU A 41 -11.18 4.97 1.98
CA LEU A 41 -11.02 3.64 2.57
C LEU A 41 -9.67 3.51 3.29
N VAL A 42 -8.63 4.17 2.78
CA VAL A 42 -7.26 3.97 3.26
C VAL A 42 -6.45 5.26 3.41
N GLU A 43 -5.45 5.18 4.28
CA GLU A 43 -4.34 6.14 4.40
C GLU A 43 -3.03 5.40 4.03
N PRO A 44 -2.51 5.61 2.82
CA PRO A 44 -1.46 4.76 2.29
C PRO A 44 -0.05 5.12 2.76
N ILE A 45 0.70 4.08 3.11
CA ILE A 45 2.13 4.11 3.44
C ILE A 45 2.84 3.23 2.40
N LEU A 46 3.65 3.84 1.54
CA LEU A 46 4.38 3.16 0.48
C LEU A 46 5.81 2.89 0.92
N PHE A 47 6.26 1.65 0.82
CA PHE A 47 7.65 1.26 1.01
C PHE A 47 8.25 1.02 -0.36
N GLY A 48 9.26 1.78 -0.76
CA GLY A 48 9.82 1.68 -2.11
C GLY A 48 10.80 2.81 -2.42
N ASP A 49 11.28 2.84 -3.67
CA ASP A 49 12.18 3.89 -4.13
C ASP A 49 11.39 5.19 -4.39
N PRO A 50 11.67 6.28 -3.65
CA PRO A 50 10.91 7.52 -3.80
C PRO A 50 10.95 8.08 -5.22
N LYS A 51 12.09 7.94 -5.93
CA LYS A 51 12.23 8.47 -7.29
C LYS A 51 11.34 7.72 -8.26
N ILE A 52 11.27 6.40 -8.12
CA ILE A 52 10.40 5.55 -8.95
C ILE A 52 8.94 5.86 -8.65
N ILE A 53 8.56 5.94 -7.37
CA ILE A 53 7.19 6.25 -6.96
C ILE A 53 6.77 7.61 -7.51
N GLU A 54 7.56 8.65 -7.33
CA GLU A 54 7.28 10.00 -7.83
C GLU A 54 7.18 10.05 -9.35
N GLN A 55 8.07 9.35 -10.06
CA GLN A 55 8.03 9.26 -11.51
C GLN A 55 6.73 8.61 -11.98
N VAL A 56 6.37 7.44 -11.44
CA VAL A 56 5.15 6.73 -11.84
C VAL A 56 3.90 7.52 -11.45
N CYS A 57 3.88 8.18 -10.29
CA CYS A 57 2.78 9.06 -9.92
C CYS A 57 2.59 10.19 -10.94
N LYS A 58 3.68 10.78 -11.44
CA LYS A 58 3.63 11.82 -12.47
C LYS A 58 3.08 11.28 -13.79
N GLU A 59 3.51 10.10 -14.21
CA GLU A 59 3.05 9.43 -15.44
C GLU A 59 1.54 9.10 -15.36
N GLU A 60 1.07 8.67 -14.19
CA GLU A 60 -0.33 8.28 -13.95
C GLU A 60 -1.24 9.44 -13.50
N ASN A 61 -0.73 10.68 -13.44
CA ASN A 61 -1.44 11.86 -12.90
C ASN A 61 -2.00 11.64 -11.48
N ILE A 62 -1.24 10.97 -10.63
CA ILE A 62 -1.53 10.75 -9.21
C ILE A 62 -0.83 11.82 -8.37
N ASP A 63 -1.55 12.42 -7.43
CA ASP A 63 -0.93 13.29 -6.44
C ASP A 63 -0.09 12.47 -5.46
N CYS A 64 1.23 12.54 -5.59
CA CYS A 64 2.17 11.78 -4.77
C CYS A 64 2.13 12.20 -3.29
N ASN A 65 1.70 13.43 -2.97
CA ASN A 65 1.71 13.96 -1.60
C ASN A 65 0.70 13.27 -0.67
N ILE A 66 -0.25 12.51 -1.23
CA ILE A 66 -1.21 11.72 -0.45
C ILE A 66 -0.56 10.47 0.16
N PHE A 67 0.61 10.06 -0.33
CA PHE A 67 1.34 8.90 0.14
C PHE A 67 2.34 9.28 1.22
N LYS A 68 2.38 8.52 2.32
CA LYS A 68 3.55 8.49 3.20
C LYS A 68 4.58 7.54 2.59
N ILE A 69 5.69 8.07 2.07
CA ILE A 69 6.74 7.26 1.43
C ILE A 69 7.85 6.94 2.44
N ILE A 70 8.14 5.65 2.61
CA ILE A 70 9.29 5.14 3.36
C ILE A 70 10.36 4.70 2.35
N PRO A 71 11.51 5.41 2.28
CA PRO A 71 12.53 5.14 1.28
C PRO A 71 13.22 3.79 1.51
N GLU A 72 13.11 2.88 0.55
CA GLU A 72 13.87 1.63 0.50
C GLU A 72 13.82 1.04 -0.92
N SER A 73 14.96 0.74 -1.54
CA SER A 73 15.01 0.27 -2.92
C SER A 73 15.07 -1.26 -3.04
N ASN A 74 15.29 -1.99 -1.94
CA ASN A 74 15.28 -3.45 -1.94
C ASN A 74 13.89 -4.02 -1.63
N ASP A 75 13.40 -4.89 -2.51
CA ASP A 75 12.07 -5.48 -2.40
C ASP A 75 11.85 -6.29 -1.10
N VAL A 76 12.81 -7.13 -0.71
CA VAL A 76 12.74 -7.92 0.53
C VAL A 76 12.73 -7.02 1.77
N LYS A 77 13.57 -5.98 1.80
CA LYS A 77 13.57 -5.01 2.90
C LYS A 77 12.26 -4.22 2.97
N CYS A 78 11.69 -3.84 1.84
CA CYS A 78 10.37 -3.20 1.80
C CYS A 78 9.29 -4.08 2.42
N VAL A 79 9.28 -5.39 2.12
CA VAL A 79 8.36 -6.33 2.78
C VAL A 79 8.57 -6.33 4.28
N ASN A 80 9.81 -6.44 4.76
CA ASN A 80 10.11 -6.49 6.19
C ASN A 80 9.67 -5.20 6.91
N LEU A 81 9.92 -4.04 6.32
CA LEU A 81 9.50 -2.75 6.86
C LEU A 81 7.97 -2.61 6.90
N ALA A 82 7.29 -3.03 5.83
CA ALA A 82 5.82 -3.00 5.76
C ALA A 82 5.17 -3.96 6.78
N VAL A 83 5.73 -5.17 6.94
CA VAL A 83 5.31 -6.12 7.97
C VAL A 83 5.55 -5.53 9.36
N ASN A 84 6.73 -4.97 9.61
CA ASN A 84 7.06 -4.34 10.88
C ASN A 84 6.08 -3.21 11.22
N ALA A 85 5.74 -2.34 10.27
CA ALA A 85 4.77 -1.28 10.49
C ALA A 85 3.40 -1.82 10.93
N VAL A 86 2.95 -2.96 10.40
CA VAL A 86 1.71 -3.60 10.85
C VAL A 86 1.87 -4.23 12.24
N VAL A 87 2.99 -4.90 12.49
CA VAL A 87 3.29 -5.55 13.78
C VAL A 87 3.43 -4.53 14.93
N THR A 88 4.03 -3.37 14.68
CA THR A 88 4.19 -2.28 15.66
C THR A 88 2.93 -1.41 15.81
N GLY A 89 1.90 -1.66 15.00
CA GLY A 89 0.66 -0.89 15.02
C GLY A 89 0.76 0.49 14.34
N GLU A 90 1.82 0.75 13.57
CA GLU A 90 1.97 1.94 12.71
C GLU A 90 1.08 1.87 11.45
N ALA A 91 0.73 0.66 11.02
CA ALA A 91 -0.22 0.37 9.95
C ALA A 91 -1.27 -0.67 10.39
N ASP A 92 -2.43 -0.67 9.74
CA ASP A 92 -3.54 -1.57 10.07
C ASP A 92 -3.63 -2.77 9.12
N VAL A 93 -3.21 -2.58 7.87
CA VAL A 93 -3.36 -3.57 6.80
C VAL A 93 -2.08 -3.63 5.98
N LEU A 94 -1.65 -4.85 5.62
CA LEU A 94 -0.53 -5.11 4.71
C LEU A 94 -1.05 -5.41 3.30
N MET A 95 -0.42 -4.83 2.29
CA MET A 95 -0.68 -5.10 0.87
C MET A 95 0.62 -5.40 0.12
N LYS A 96 0.54 -6.36 -0.81
CA LYS A 96 1.64 -6.68 -1.74
C LYS A 96 1.64 -5.71 -2.92
N GLY A 97 2.76 -5.04 -3.17
CA GLY A 97 3.04 -4.31 -4.40
C GLY A 97 3.82 -5.17 -5.40
N LEU A 98 4.87 -4.60 -6.03
CA LEU A 98 5.68 -5.22 -7.08
C LEU A 98 6.67 -6.27 -6.54
N VAL A 99 6.26 -7.13 -5.62
CA VAL A 99 7.10 -8.19 -5.04
C VAL A 99 6.63 -9.56 -5.51
N SER A 100 7.58 -10.46 -5.76
CA SER A 100 7.27 -11.86 -6.00
C SER A 100 6.57 -12.49 -4.79
N THR A 101 5.61 -13.37 -5.04
CA THR A 101 4.81 -13.97 -3.95
C THR A 101 5.67 -14.75 -2.96
N ASP A 102 6.74 -15.41 -3.41
CA ASP A 102 7.65 -16.15 -2.53
C ASP A 102 8.40 -15.24 -1.54
N LYS A 103 8.90 -14.08 -2.01
CA LYS A 103 9.57 -13.09 -1.15
C LYS A 103 8.60 -12.44 -0.17
N TYR A 104 7.41 -12.07 -0.66
CA TYR A 104 6.35 -11.48 0.17
C TYR A 104 5.92 -12.44 1.30
N MET A 105 5.64 -13.70 0.96
CA MET A 105 5.23 -14.70 1.95
C MET A 105 6.34 -15.05 2.93
N ARG A 106 7.60 -15.13 2.48
CA ARG A 106 8.74 -15.32 3.39
C ARG A 106 8.82 -14.20 4.42
N GLY A 107 8.71 -12.94 4.01
CA GLY A 107 8.76 -11.79 4.93
C GLY A 107 7.61 -11.79 5.96
N ILE A 108 6.43 -12.30 5.60
CA ILE A 108 5.29 -12.43 6.52
C ILE A 108 5.48 -13.58 7.52
N LEU A 109 6.06 -14.70 7.06
CA LEU A 109 6.21 -15.91 7.87
C LEU A 109 7.49 -15.92 8.72
N ASN A 110 8.48 -15.07 8.38
CA ASN A 110 9.69 -14.92 9.17
C ASN A 110 9.35 -14.21 10.49
N LYS A 111 9.29 -15.00 11.57
CA LYS A 111 9.28 -14.50 12.95
C LYS A 111 10.69 -14.52 13.52
#